data_AF-A0A925D1W8-F1
#
_entry.id   AF-A0A925D1W8-F1
#
_cell.length_a   1.000
_cell.length_b   1.000
_cell.length_c   1.000
_cell.angle_alpha   90.00
_cell.angle_beta   90.00
_cell.angle_gamma   90.00
#
_symmetry.space_group_name_H-M   'P 1'
#
loop_
_entity.id
_entity.type
_entity.pdbx_description
1 polymer ?
#
loop_
_entity_poly.entity_id
_entity_poly.type
_entity_poly.pdbx_seq_one_letter_code
_entity_poly.pdbx_strand_id
1 'polypeptide(L)'
;IKVPAGSKIYYNDTAVFEMPKGTVLIKNFYYWNDFRQQKKGRKIIETRLLVHRNDGWATYQYIWNEAQTEAVFEPIGDAITVNYIDKKGKKISAPYIIPNQNQCKGCHAQGKKLLPIGIAARHLNGNFKYDTQESNQLVHWQNQHLINLPASTIPANARASDANAGINEKARAYLDINCGFCHNPKGPANTSGLFLDIYTKESIALGINKTPVAAGRGSGGHQYDVVPGSPSKSILIYRMTSNDPGISMPEIGREQIHKEGVALISEWIKNLDKK
;
A
#
# COMPACT_ATOMS: atom_id res chain seq x y z
N ILE A 1 7.73 -11.67 -8.78
CA ILE A 1 7.81 -12.67 -7.68
C ILE A 1 8.63 -13.84 -8.18
N LYS A 2 9.47 -14.45 -7.32
CA LYS A 2 10.15 -15.72 -7.59
C LYS A 2 9.69 -16.74 -6.58
N VAL A 3 9.14 -17.85 -7.05
CA VAL A 3 8.74 -19.00 -6.22
C VAL A 3 9.74 -20.15 -6.48
N PRO A 4 10.14 -20.95 -5.48
CA PRO A 4 10.98 -22.13 -5.71
C PRO A 4 10.38 -23.08 -6.75
N ALA A 5 11.23 -23.69 -7.57
CA ALA A 5 10.81 -24.66 -8.58
C ALA A 5 10.01 -25.81 -7.93
N GLY A 6 8.92 -26.22 -8.60
CA GLY A 6 8.03 -27.29 -8.12
C GLY A 6 7.13 -26.93 -6.93
N SER A 7 7.23 -25.71 -6.38
CA SER A 7 6.39 -25.25 -5.27
C SER A 7 5.23 -24.37 -5.76
N LYS A 8 4.16 -24.30 -4.97
CA LYS A 8 2.98 -23.47 -5.26
C LYS A 8 2.68 -22.51 -4.11
N ILE A 9 2.17 -21.35 -4.45
CA ILE A 9 1.52 -20.41 -3.53
C ILE A 9 0.19 -21.03 -3.10
N TYR A 10 -0.10 -20.96 -1.81
CA TYR A 10 -1.37 -21.42 -1.24
C TYR A 10 -2.35 -20.25 -1.20
N TYR A 11 -3.48 -20.46 -1.86
CA TYR A 11 -4.55 -19.48 -1.96
C TYR A 11 -5.19 -19.22 -0.59
N ASN A 12 -5.53 -17.96 -0.34
CA ASN A 12 -6.35 -17.52 0.78
C ASN A 12 -7.25 -16.37 0.29
N ASP A 13 -8.56 -16.46 0.54
CA ASP A 13 -9.54 -15.48 0.08
C ASP A 13 -9.58 -14.20 0.93
N THR A 14 -9.17 -14.29 2.20
CA THR A 14 -9.31 -13.23 3.19
C THR A 14 -7.98 -12.58 3.59
N ALA A 15 -6.89 -13.32 3.51
CA ALA A 15 -5.56 -12.90 3.93
C ALA A 15 -4.56 -12.86 2.77
N VAL A 16 -3.35 -12.40 3.09
CA VAL A 16 -2.20 -12.55 2.21
C VAL A 16 -1.96 -14.03 1.94
N PHE A 17 -1.61 -14.37 0.70
CA PHE A 17 -1.33 -15.75 0.33
C PHE A 17 -0.16 -16.31 1.12
N GLU A 18 -0.27 -17.58 1.52
CA GLU A 18 0.85 -18.30 2.10
C GLU A 18 1.78 -18.76 0.98
N MET A 19 3.06 -18.47 1.12
CA MET A 19 4.05 -18.76 0.09
C MET A 19 5.06 -19.78 0.60
N PRO A 20 5.59 -20.65 -0.26
CA PRO A 20 6.60 -21.61 0.14
C PRO A 20 7.89 -20.91 0.58
N LYS A 21 8.64 -21.56 1.47
CA LYS A 21 9.99 -21.13 1.87
C LYS A 21 10.89 -21.05 0.64
N GLY A 22 11.73 -20.02 0.55
CA GLY A 22 12.54 -19.68 -0.61
C GLY A 22 11.85 -18.72 -1.59
N THR A 23 10.59 -18.34 -1.35
CA THR A 23 9.92 -17.30 -2.15
C THR A 23 10.58 -15.95 -1.95
N VAL A 24 10.77 -15.21 -3.05
CA VAL A 24 11.28 -13.84 -3.04
C VAL A 24 10.27 -12.91 -3.69
N LEU A 25 9.79 -11.93 -2.93
CA LEU A 25 9.05 -10.79 -3.45
C LEU A 25 10.04 -9.67 -3.75
N ILE A 26 9.89 -9.05 -4.92
CA ILE A 26 10.80 -8.05 -5.45
C ILE A 26 9.97 -6.83 -5.77
N LYS A 27 10.31 -5.67 -5.20
CA LYS A 27 9.65 -4.40 -5.47
C LYS A 27 10.70 -3.35 -5.81
N ASN A 28 10.54 -2.74 -6.98
CA ASN A 28 11.36 -1.61 -7.42
C ASN A 28 10.61 -0.31 -7.19
N PHE A 29 11.25 0.65 -6.55
CA PHE A 29 10.76 2.01 -6.41
C PHE A 29 11.53 2.89 -7.38
N TYR A 30 10.80 3.63 -8.22
CA TYR A 30 11.39 4.40 -9.30
C TYR A 30 10.53 5.61 -9.64
N TYR A 31 11.15 6.57 -10.31
CA TYR A 31 10.46 7.70 -10.95
C TYR A 31 10.73 7.68 -12.45
N TRP A 32 9.71 7.92 -13.26
CA TRP A 32 9.92 8.23 -14.68
C TRP A 32 10.63 9.58 -14.80
N ASN A 33 11.57 9.69 -15.74
CA ASN A 33 12.23 10.97 -15.99
C ASN A 33 11.22 12.03 -16.46
N ASP A 34 10.22 11.61 -17.24
CA ASP A 34 9.07 12.41 -17.67
C ASP A 34 7.82 11.52 -17.66
N PHE A 35 6.88 11.78 -16.75
CA PHE A 35 5.65 10.99 -16.61
C PHE A 35 4.72 11.07 -17.83
N ARG A 36 4.96 12.01 -18.75
CA ARG A 36 4.23 12.12 -20.02
C ARG A 36 4.88 11.28 -21.14
N GLN A 37 6.14 10.86 -20.96
CA GLN A 37 6.93 10.18 -21.98
C GLN A 37 7.80 9.08 -21.38
N GLN A 38 7.22 7.89 -21.16
CA GLN A 38 7.92 6.73 -20.59
C GLN A 38 9.17 6.31 -21.38
N LYS A 39 9.20 6.55 -22.70
CA LYS A 39 10.37 6.30 -23.56
C LYS A 39 11.64 7.04 -23.15
N LYS A 40 11.52 8.11 -22.35
CA LYS A 40 12.67 8.83 -21.77
C LYS A 40 13.32 8.08 -20.60
N GLY A 41 12.84 6.89 -20.28
CA GLY A 41 13.38 6.05 -19.22
C GLY A 41 12.93 6.49 -17.82
N ARG A 42 13.46 5.76 -16.84
CA ARG A 42 13.18 5.92 -15.41
C ARG A 42 14.49 5.86 -14.62
N LYS A 43 14.49 6.46 -13.44
CA LYS A 43 15.51 6.27 -12.41
C LYS A 43 14.94 5.35 -11.33
N ILE A 44 15.46 4.13 -11.25
CA ILE A 44 15.23 3.23 -10.12
C ILE A 44 16.04 3.77 -8.94
N ILE A 45 15.36 3.89 -7.80
CA ILE A 45 15.93 4.42 -6.57
C ILE A 45 16.36 3.28 -5.67
N GLU A 46 15.45 2.33 -5.43
CA GLU A 46 15.73 1.19 -4.57
C GLU A 46 14.99 -0.06 -5.04
N THR A 47 15.55 -1.21 -4.68
CA THR A 47 14.93 -2.52 -4.79
C THR A 47 14.78 -3.09 -3.38
N ARG A 48 13.55 -3.39 -2.97
CA ARG A 48 13.26 -4.08 -1.72
C ARG A 48 12.89 -5.53 -1.99
N LEU A 49 13.50 -6.43 -1.24
CA LEU A 49 13.23 -7.86 -1.24
C LEU A 49 12.54 -8.26 0.06
N LEU A 50 11.51 -9.09 -0.06
CA LEU A 50 11.06 -9.94 1.04
C LEU A 50 11.39 -11.37 0.68
N VAL A 51 12.21 -12.03 1.51
CA VAL A 51 12.66 -13.40 1.30
C VAL A 51 12.03 -14.28 2.38
N HIS A 52 11.26 -15.30 1.98
CA HIS A 52 10.66 -16.24 2.93
C HIS A 52 11.71 -17.28 3.33
N ARG A 53 12.38 -17.08 4.46
CA ARG A 53 13.39 -17.98 5.00
C ARG A 53 12.76 -19.06 5.88
N ASN A 54 13.57 -19.96 6.42
CA ASN A 54 13.10 -21.06 7.28
C ASN A 54 12.43 -20.57 8.58
N ASP A 55 12.88 -19.43 9.08
CA ASP A 55 12.49 -18.75 10.31
C ASP A 55 11.45 -17.63 10.09
N GLY A 56 11.06 -17.36 8.84
CA GLY A 56 10.05 -16.37 8.47
C GLY A 56 10.53 -15.42 7.37
N TRP A 57 9.80 -14.32 7.18
CA TRP A 57 10.14 -13.32 6.17
C TRP A 57 11.29 -12.42 6.63
N ALA A 58 12.29 -12.25 5.76
CA ALA A 58 13.41 -11.34 5.94
C ALA A 58 13.34 -10.20 4.91
N THR A 59 13.63 -8.99 5.34
CA THR A 59 13.65 -7.78 4.51
C THR A 59 15.06 -7.49 4.04
N TYR A 60 15.26 -7.14 2.77
CA TYR A 60 16.52 -6.64 2.25
C TYR A 60 16.26 -5.43 1.37
N GLN A 61 17.13 -4.43 1.45
CA GLN A 61 17.01 -3.20 0.70
C GLN A 61 18.30 -2.94 -0.04
N TYR A 62 18.17 -2.52 -1.29
CA TYR A 62 19.28 -2.18 -2.15
C TYR A 62 19.05 -0.81 -2.77
N ILE A 63 20.06 0.05 -2.76
CA ILE A 63 20.00 1.40 -3.35
C ILE A 63 20.76 1.38 -4.67
N TRP A 64 20.14 1.91 -5.72
CA TRP A 64 20.74 1.99 -7.05
C TRP A 64 21.71 3.16 -7.17
N ASN A 65 22.84 2.93 -7.83
CA ASN A 65 23.77 3.98 -8.16
C ASN A 65 23.19 4.95 -9.22
N GLU A 66 23.82 6.13 -9.35
CA GLU A 66 23.37 7.14 -10.32
C GLU A 66 23.48 6.66 -11.78
N ALA A 67 24.47 5.81 -12.07
CA ALA A 67 24.69 5.21 -13.38
C ALA A 67 23.63 4.17 -13.77
N GLN A 68 22.76 3.74 -12.84
CA GLN A 68 21.72 2.73 -13.04
C GLN A 68 22.27 1.36 -13.47
N THR A 69 23.48 1.01 -13.01
CA THR A 69 24.16 -0.24 -13.35
C THR A 69 24.20 -1.24 -12.21
N GLU A 70 24.14 -0.77 -10.97
CA GLU A 70 24.30 -1.60 -9.77
C GLU A 70 23.41 -1.10 -8.64
N ALA A 71 22.97 -2.03 -7.79
CA ALA A 71 22.31 -1.73 -6.54
C ALA A 71 23.06 -2.39 -5.38
N VAL A 72 23.40 -1.59 -4.35
CA VAL A 72 24.18 -2.04 -3.19
C VAL A 72 23.27 -2.26 -2.01
N PHE A 73 23.48 -3.34 -1.26
CA PHE A 73 22.74 -3.63 -0.04
C PHE A 73 22.96 -2.51 0.98
N GLU A 74 21.88 -1.85 1.40
CA GLU A 74 21.92 -0.73 2.34
C GLU A 74 20.91 -0.96 3.47
N PRO A 75 21.34 -1.47 4.64
CA PRO A 75 20.44 -1.74 5.76
C PRO A 75 20.13 -0.50 6.62
N ILE A 76 20.92 0.57 6.53
CA ILE A 76 20.83 1.77 7.39
C ILE A 76 19.83 2.78 6.82
N GLY A 77 19.41 2.62 5.56
CA GLY A 77 18.58 3.59 4.85
C GLY A 77 19.39 4.78 4.35
N ASP A 78 18.71 5.71 3.68
CA ASP A 78 19.36 6.87 3.05
C ASP A 78 18.33 7.98 2.77
N ALA A 79 18.78 9.16 2.38
CA ALA A 79 17.95 10.26 1.94
C ALA A 79 18.56 10.88 0.67
N ILE A 80 17.82 10.79 -0.44
CA ILE A 80 18.27 11.33 -1.73
C ILE A 80 17.29 12.38 -2.24
N THR A 81 17.70 13.16 -3.24
CA THR A 81 16.79 14.03 -3.99
C THR A 81 16.39 13.37 -5.30
N VAL A 82 15.09 13.25 -5.54
CA VAL A 82 14.54 12.78 -6.82
C VAL A 82 14.14 13.96 -7.69
N ASN A 83 14.43 13.87 -8.98
CA ASN A 83 14.09 14.88 -9.98
C ASN A 83 13.31 14.23 -11.12
N TYR A 84 12.14 14.79 -11.47
CA TYR A 84 11.30 14.28 -12.56
C TYR A 84 10.39 15.36 -13.13
N ILE A 85 9.77 15.08 -14.29
CA ILE A 85 8.69 15.91 -14.84
C ILE A 85 7.35 15.22 -14.59
N ASP A 86 6.42 15.90 -13.91
CA ASP A 86 5.11 15.35 -13.60
C ASP A 86 4.18 15.26 -14.83
N LYS A 87 2.99 14.69 -14.64
CA LYS A 87 1.99 14.54 -15.72
C LYS A 87 1.53 15.88 -16.31
N LYS A 88 1.69 17.00 -15.59
CA LYS A 88 1.34 18.36 -16.03
C LYS A 88 2.52 19.09 -16.69
N GLY A 89 3.69 18.46 -16.77
CA GLY A 89 4.89 19.05 -17.37
C GLY A 89 5.72 19.90 -16.40
N LYS A 90 5.39 19.92 -15.11
CA LYS A 90 6.16 20.64 -14.10
C LYS A 90 7.39 19.83 -13.69
N LYS A 91 8.56 20.49 -13.62
CA LYS A 91 9.75 19.93 -13.00
C LYS A 91 9.56 19.85 -11.49
N ILE A 92 9.72 18.67 -10.93
CA ILE A 92 9.64 18.39 -9.51
C ILE A 92 11.03 18.00 -9.01
N SER A 93 11.41 18.57 -7.88
CA SER A 93 12.55 18.15 -7.07
C SER A 93 12.03 17.95 -5.65
N ALA A 94 12.24 16.75 -5.10
CA ALA A 94 11.71 16.39 -3.79
C ALA A 94 12.67 15.46 -3.05
N PRO A 95 12.74 15.54 -1.70
CA PRO A 95 13.46 14.55 -0.91
C PRO A 95 12.74 13.18 -1.04
N TYR A 96 13.53 12.13 -1.03
CA TYR A 96 13.09 10.74 -1.01
C TYR A 96 13.80 10.03 0.13
N ILE A 97 13.03 9.54 1.10
CA ILE A 97 13.57 8.86 2.29
C ILE A 97 13.50 7.36 2.07
N ILE A 98 14.66 6.73 2.12
CA ILE A 98 14.85 5.29 2.01
C ILE A 98 14.86 4.76 3.45
N PRO A 99 13.77 4.08 3.89
CA PRO A 99 13.66 3.63 5.27
C PRO A 99 14.63 2.50 5.54
N ASN A 100 15.20 2.47 6.73
CA ASN A 100 16.13 1.44 7.14
C ASN A 100 15.45 0.08 7.37
N GLN A 101 16.26 -0.98 7.51
CA GLN A 101 15.75 -2.33 7.64
C GLN A 101 14.86 -2.53 8.88
N ASN A 102 15.14 -1.83 9.98
CA ASN A 102 14.32 -1.90 11.20
C ASN A 102 12.95 -1.25 11.03
N GLN A 103 12.88 -0.15 10.26
CA GLN A 103 11.63 0.54 9.94
C GLN A 103 10.68 -0.29 9.08
N CYS A 104 11.18 -1.29 8.34
CA CYS A 104 10.32 -2.21 7.59
C CYS A 104 9.30 -2.92 8.49
N LYS A 105 9.67 -3.24 9.74
CA LYS A 105 8.77 -3.87 10.72
C LYS A 105 7.58 -2.96 11.07
N GLY A 106 7.72 -1.64 10.95
CA GLY A 106 6.64 -0.69 11.22
C GLY A 106 5.39 -0.92 10.37
N CYS A 107 5.54 -1.49 9.18
CA CYS A 107 4.40 -1.85 8.31
C CYS A 107 4.19 -3.36 8.17
N HIS A 108 5.26 -4.15 8.17
CA HIS A 108 5.18 -5.58 7.87
C HIS A 108 4.97 -6.47 9.10
N ALA A 109 5.07 -5.94 10.32
CA ALA A 109 4.87 -6.74 11.53
C ALA A 109 3.38 -6.99 11.78
N GLN A 110 3.03 -8.26 12.02
CA GLN A 110 1.72 -8.67 12.50
C GLN A 110 1.92 -9.60 13.70
N GLY A 111 1.74 -9.06 14.91
CA GLY A 111 2.20 -9.71 16.14
C GLY A 111 3.71 -9.95 16.13
N LYS A 112 4.14 -11.21 16.26
CA LYS A 112 5.58 -11.58 16.24
C LYS A 112 6.11 -11.96 14.85
N LYS A 113 5.28 -11.90 13.80
CA LYS A 113 5.64 -12.33 12.44
C LYS A 113 5.78 -11.14 11.51
N LEU A 114 6.68 -11.23 10.53
CA LEU A 114 6.69 -10.36 9.37
C LEU A 114 5.85 -10.99 8.26
N LEU A 115 5.00 -10.20 7.61
CA LEU A 115 4.14 -10.63 6.51
C LEU A 115 4.27 -9.69 5.31
N PRO A 116 4.16 -10.21 4.06
CA PRO A 116 4.03 -9.37 2.88
C PRO A 116 2.78 -8.50 2.93
N ILE A 117 2.79 -7.41 2.16
CA ILE A 117 1.63 -6.53 1.99
C ILE A 117 1.20 -6.60 0.52
N GLY A 118 -0.11 -6.63 0.26
CA GLY A 118 -0.68 -6.51 -1.08
C GLY A 118 -0.74 -7.80 -1.92
N ILE A 119 -0.20 -8.92 -1.42
CA ILE A 119 -0.30 -10.22 -2.10
C ILE A 119 -1.50 -11.01 -1.56
N ALA A 120 -2.70 -10.44 -1.71
CA ALA A 120 -3.97 -11.09 -1.37
C ALA A 120 -4.87 -11.18 -2.60
N ALA A 121 -5.81 -12.15 -2.61
CA ALA A 121 -6.71 -12.39 -3.74
C ALA A 121 -7.38 -11.11 -4.24
N ARG A 122 -7.98 -10.33 -3.32
CA ARG A 122 -8.69 -9.09 -3.64
C ARG A 122 -7.84 -8.00 -4.28
N HIS A 123 -6.53 -7.98 -4.03
CA HIS A 123 -5.60 -7.00 -4.62
C HIS A 123 -5.11 -7.44 -6.01
N LEU A 124 -5.08 -8.75 -6.24
CA LEU A 124 -4.51 -9.36 -7.45
C LEU A 124 -5.58 -9.81 -8.44
N ASN A 125 -6.84 -9.94 -8.05
CA ASN A 125 -7.91 -10.31 -8.96
C ASN A 125 -8.33 -9.13 -9.85
N GLY A 126 -7.58 -8.91 -10.93
CA GLY A 126 -7.92 -7.93 -11.95
C GLY A 126 -6.99 -8.02 -13.16
N ASN A 127 -7.38 -7.36 -14.25
CA ASN A 127 -6.65 -7.40 -15.52
C ASN A 127 -5.45 -6.43 -15.54
N PHE A 128 -4.29 -6.93 -15.94
CA PHE A 128 -3.07 -6.15 -16.11
C PHE A 128 -2.53 -6.33 -17.52
N LYS A 129 -1.86 -5.29 -18.02
CA LYS A 129 -1.15 -5.34 -19.30
C LYS A 129 0.21 -5.98 -19.07
N TYR A 130 0.42 -7.14 -19.68
CA TYR A 130 1.72 -7.78 -19.83
C TYR A 130 2.27 -7.43 -21.22
N ASP A 131 3.56 -7.70 -21.45
CA ASP A 131 4.25 -7.33 -22.69
C ASP A 131 3.58 -7.93 -23.94
N THR A 132 2.96 -9.11 -23.80
CA THR A 132 2.35 -9.84 -24.92
C THR A 132 0.83 -9.78 -24.95
N GLN A 133 0.17 -9.52 -23.81
CA GLN A 133 -1.29 -9.55 -23.71
C GLN A 133 -1.81 -8.85 -22.45
N GLU A 134 -3.11 -8.53 -22.44
CA GLU A 134 -3.82 -8.25 -21.20
C GLU A 134 -4.33 -9.56 -20.58
N SER A 135 -4.16 -9.72 -19.27
CA SER A 135 -4.63 -10.91 -18.55
C SER A 135 -4.96 -10.61 -17.10
N ASN A 136 -5.89 -11.36 -16.52
CA ASN A 136 -6.11 -11.34 -15.08
C ASN A 136 -4.86 -11.89 -14.36
N GLN A 137 -4.36 -11.17 -13.35
CA GLN A 137 -3.10 -11.53 -12.69
C GLN A 137 -3.13 -12.89 -11.97
N LEU A 138 -4.25 -13.27 -11.36
CA LEU A 138 -4.38 -14.58 -10.72
C LEU A 138 -4.46 -15.72 -11.74
N VAL A 139 -5.24 -15.52 -12.82
CA VAL A 139 -5.31 -16.48 -13.93
C VAL A 139 -3.94 -16.66 -14.58
N HIS A 140 -3.21 -15.55 -14.78
CA HIS A 140 -1.84 -15.59 -15.28
C HIS A 140 -0.93 -16.43 -14.35
N TRP A 141 -1.02 -16.26 -13.02
CA TRP A 141 -0.26 -17.10 -12.08
C TRP A 141 -0.67 -18.58 -12.12
N GLN A 142 -1.96 -18.89 -12.30
CA GLN A 142 -2.41 -20.27 -12.43
C GLN A 142 -1.88 -20.92 -13.72
N ASN A 143 -1.90 -20.21 -14.84
CA ASN A 143 -1.36 -20.67 -16.12
C ASN A 143 0.16 -20.89 -16.08
N GLN A 144 0.88 -20.17 -15.21
CA GLN A 144 2.29 -20.38 -14.92
C GLN A 144 2.54 -21.43 -13.82
N HIS A 145 1.49 -22.15 -13.41
CA HIS A 145 1.52 -23.17 -12.34
C HIS A 145 2.01 -22.68 -10.98
N LEU A 146 1.95 -21.35 -10.71
CA LEU A 146 2.40 -20.75 -9.46
C LEU A 146 1.38 -20.88 -8.33
N ILE A 147 0.09 -20.98 -8.64
CA ILE A 147 -1.01 -21.05 -7.67
C ILE A 147 -2.11 -21.96 -8.20
N ASN A 148 -2.85 -22.61 -7.30
CA ASN A 148 -4.11 -23.27 -7.62
C ASN A 148 -5.24 -22.35 -7.15
N LEU A 149 -6.05 -21.82 -8.07
CA LEU A 149 -7.23 -21.04 -7.70
C LEU A 149 -8.42 -21.96 -7.41
N PRO A 150 -9.35 -21.53 -6.53
CA PRO A 150 -10.58 -22.27 -6.31
C PRO A 150 -11.50 -22.18 -7.53
N ALA A 151 -12.44 -23.11 -7.64
CA ALA A 151 -13.51 -23.06 -8.64
C ALA A 151 -14.61 -22.02 -8.30
N SER A 152 -14.60 -21.47 -7.08
CA SER A 152 -15.54 -20.45 -6.62
C SER A 152 -15.13 -19.05 -7.06
N THR A 153 -16.05 -18.10 -6.89
CA THR A 153 -15.79 -16.67 -7.12
C THR A 153 -14.64 -16.18 -6.24
N ILE A 154 -13.67 -15.53 -6.86
CA ILE A 154 -12.51 -14.94 -6.20
C ILE A 154 -12.82 -13.47 -5.87
N PRO A 155 -12.55 -12.98 -4.65
CA PRO A 155 -12.80 -11.59 -4.30
C PRO A 155 -11.92 -10.64 -5.11
N ALA A 156 -12.43 -9.44 -5.39
CA ALA A 156 -11.72 -8.37 -6.08
C ALA A 156 -12.07 -7.01 -5.44
N ASN A 157 -11.05 -6.19 -5.18
CA ASN A 157 -11.25 -4.82 -4.76
C ASN A 157 -11.61 -3.95 -5.98
N ALA A 158 -12.52 -3.00 -5.78
CA ALA A 158 -12.83 -2.00 -6.79
C ALA A 158 -11.58 -1.17 -7.15
N ARG A 159 -11.40 -0.90 -8.44
CA ARG A 159 -10.34 0.00 -8.91
C ARG A 159 -10.79 1.44 -8.73
N ALA A 160 -9.88 2.32 -8.34
CA ALA A 160 -10.19 3.76 -8.27
C ALA A 160 -10.68 4.35 -9.61
N SER A 161 -10.25 3.75 -10.73
CA SER A 161 -10.67 4.13 -12.08
C SER A 161 -11.94 3.44 -12.57
N ASP A 162 -12.56 2.56 -11.78
CA ASP A 162 -13.78 1.86 -12.16
C ASP A 162 -14.99 2.81 -12.08
N ALA A 163 -15.59 3.11 -13.23
CA ALA A 163 -16.75 3.98 -13.34
C ALA A 163 -18.03 3.34 -12.82
N ASN A 164 -18.10 2.00 -12.79
CA ASN A 164 -19.28 1.25 -12.35
C ASN A 164 -19.25 0.96 -10.85
N ALA A 165 -18.09 1.08 -10.21
CA ALA A 165 -17.97 0.95 -8.77
C ALA A 165 -18.45 2.22 -8.04
N GLY A 166 -19.24 2.02 -7.00
CA GLY A 166 -19.69 3.07 -6.09
C GLY A 166 -18.54 3.68 -5.29
N ILE A 167 -18.80 4.87 -4.74
CA ILE A 167 -17.78 5.63 -4.00
C ILE A 167 -17.26 4.85 -2.77
N ASN A 168 -18.15 4.13 -2.08
CA ASN A 168 -17.77 3.35 -0.90
C ASN A 168 -16.83 2.20 -1.26
N GLU A 169 -17.10 1.44 -2.33
CA GLU A 169 -16.22 0.32 -2.71
C GLU A 169 -14.82 0.82 -3.10
N LYS A 170 -14.74 1.92 -3.86
CA LYS A 170 -13.47 2.53 -4.25
C LYS A 170 -12.68 3.04 -3.06
N ALA A 171 -13.33 3.78 -2.15
CA ALA A 171 -12.67 4.33 -0.97
C ALA A 171 -12.22 3.23 0.00
N ARG A 172 -13.05 2.21 0.23
CA ARG A 172 -12.70 1.07 1.08
C ARG A 172 -11.57 0.23 0.49
N ALA A 173 -11.55 0.02 -0.82
CA ALA A 173 -10.43 -0.61 -1.51
C ALA A 173 -9.12 0.18 -1.37
N TYR A 174 -9.19 1.51 -1.49
CA TYR A 174 -8.04 2.40 -1.29
C TYR A 174 -7.50 2.32 0.14
N LEU A 175 -8.39 2.38 1.14
CA LEU A 175 -8.03 2.28 2.55
C LEU A 175 -7.44 0.91 2.88
N ASP A 176 -8.00 -0.17 2.34
CA ASP A 176 -7.53 -1.54 2.60
C ASP A 176 -6.08 -1.75 2.15
N ILE A 177 -5.71 -1.35 0.94
CA ILE A 177 -4.33 -1.54 0.43
C ILE A 177 -3.33 -0.54 1.01
N ASN A 178 -3.75 0.70 1.33
CA ASN A 178 -2.83 1.75 1.80
C ASN A 178 -2.77 1.89 3.33
N CYS A 179 -3.77 1.41 4.06
CA CYS A 179 -3.89 1.62 5.51
C CYS A 179 -4.27 0.32 6.25
N GLY A 180 -5.07 -0.56 5.65
CA GLY A 180 -5.65 -1.74 6.29
C GLY A 180 -4.63 -2.75 6.80
N PHE A 181 -3.43 -2.82 6.23
CA PHE A 181 -2.34 -3.67 6.77
C PHE A 181 -1.85 -3.20 8.15
N CYS A 182 -1.92 -1.89 8.45
CA CYS A 182 -1.64 -1.34 9.78
C CYS A 182 -2.88 -1.30 10.66
N HIS A 183 -3.96 -0.77 10.10
CA HIS A 183 -5.24 -0.54 10.75
C HIS A 183 -6.13 -1.77 10.59
N ASN A 184 -5.78 -2.84 11.31
CA ASN A 184 -6.61 -4.03 11.49
C ASN A 184 -6.36 -4.61 12.89
N PRO A 185 -7.18 -5.55 13.38
CA PRO A 185 -7.07 -6.08 14.75
C PRO A 185 -5.72 -6.71 15.11
N LYS A 186 -4.94 -7.17 14.12
CA LYS A 186 -3.63 -7.81 14.30
C LYS A 186 -2.46 -6.92 13.86
N GLY A 187 -2.73 -5.79 13.23
CA GLY A 187 -1.74 -4.89 12.65
C GLY A 187 -1.11 -3.94 13.69
N PRO A 188 -0.03 -3.25 13.33
CA PRO A 188 0.69 -2.34 14.22
C PRO A 188 -0.16 -1.23 14.86
N ALA A 189 -1.22 -0.79 14.19
CA ALA A 189 -2.10 0.28 14.68
C ALA A 189 -3.32 -0.24 15.45
N ASN A 190 -3.34 -1.51 15.87
CA ASN A 190 -4.53 -2.13 16.44
C ASN A 190 -5.07 -1.42 17.71
N THR A 191 -4.17 -0.87 18.54
CA THR A 191 -4.52 -0.14 19.77
C THR A 191 -5.27 1.17 19.51
N SER A 192 -5.24 1.68 18.27
CA SER A 192 -6.03 2.87 17.89
C SER A 192 -7.54 2.59 17.84
N GLY A 193 -7.92 1.31 17.69
CA GLY A 193 -9.30 0.89 17.42
C GLY A 193 -9.87 1.35 16.08
N LEU A 194 -9.04 1.96 15.22
CA LEU A 194 -9.41 2.34 13.86
C LEU A 194 -8.97 1.22 12.91
N PHE A 195 -9.93 0.55 12.28
CA PHE A 195 -9.70 -0.54 11.35
C PHE A 195 -10.18 -0.16 9.95
N LEU A 196 -9.28 -0.29 8.98
CA LEU A 196 -9.43 0.22 7.61
C LEU A 196 -9.25 -0.89 6.56
N ASP A 197 -9.15 -2.14 6.98
CA ASP A 197 -9.21 -3.30 6.09
C ASP A 197 -10.60 -3.48 5.47
N ILE A 198 -10.68 -4.26 4.39
CA ILE A 198 -11.93 -4.43 3.64
C ILE A 198 -13.03 -5.17 4.43
N TYR A 199 -12.69 -5.97 5.45
CA TYR A 199 -13.63 -6.83 6.18
C TYR A 199 -14.28 -6.13 7.37
N THR A 200 -13.75 -4.99 7.81
CA THR A 200 -14.36 -4.19 8.87
C THR A 200 -15.72 -3.63 8.41
N LYS A 201 -16.80 -4.01 9.10
CA LYS A 201 -18.19 -3.58 8.80
C LYS A 201 -18.73 -2.55 9.79
N GLU A 202 -18.33 -2.65 11.05
CA GLU A 202 -18.84 -1.80 12.13
C GLU A 202 -18.43 -0.34 11.95
N SER A 203 -19.41 0.58 11.93
CA SER A 203 -19.18 2.01 11.66
C SER A 203 -18.18 2.64 12.62
N ILE A 204 -18.30 2.35 13.92
CA ILE A 204 -17.38 2.87 14.94
C ILE A 204 -15.94 2.38 14.67
N ALA A 205 -15.76 1.10 14.36
CA ALA A 205 -14.45 0.54 14.05
C ALA A 205 -13.83 1.16 12.79
N LEU A 206 -14.65 1.58 11.82
CA LEU A 206 -14.21 2.34 10.63
C LEU A 206 -13.84 3.80 10.93
N GLY A 207 -14.00 4.26 12.17
CA GLY A 207 -13.70 5.62 12.58
C GLY A 207 -14.91 6.58 12.51
N ILE A 208 -16.08 6.12 12.08
CA ILE A 208 -17.26 6.98 11.91
C ILE A 208 -17.74 7.46 13.28
N ASN A 209 -17.66 8.77 13.53
CA ASN A 209 -17.94 9.40 14.83
C ASN A 209 -17.21 8.75 16.01
N LYS A 210 -16.08 8.10 15.74
CA LYS A 210 -15.23 7.48 16.76
C LYS A 210 -14.19 8.49 17.24
N THR A 211 -14.08 8.67 18.55
CA THR A 211 -13.02 9.49 19.13
C THR A 211 -11.66 8.79 19.01
N PRO A 212 -10.57 9.54 18.75
CA PRO A 212 -9.24 8.95 18.71
C PRO A 212 -8.83 8.50 20.12
N VAL A 213 -8.17 7.35 20.23
CA VAL A 213 -7.64 6.87 21.53
C VAL A 213 -6.39 7.66 21.92
N ALA A 214 -5.44 7.82 20.99
CA ALA A 214 -4.16 8.48 21.23
C ALA A 214 -3.62 9.13 19.94
N ALA A 215 -4.33 10.14 19.42
CA ALA A 215 -3.89 10.84 18.21
C ALA A 215 -2.94 12.01 18.50
N GLY A 216 -2.91 12.57 19.72
CA GLY A 216 -2.05 13.70 20.08
C GLY A 216 -2.14 14.86 19.07
N ARG A 217 -0.97 15.33 18.61
CA ARG A 217 -0.85 16.33 17.52
C ARG A 217 -1.48 15.87 16.21
N GLY A 218 -1.50 14.56 15.95
CA GLY A 218 -2.10 13.96 14.78
C GLY A 218 -3.62 14.14 14.69
N SER A 219 -4.30 14.55 15.78
CA SER A 219 -5.73 14.89 15.73
C SER A 219 -6.02 16.19 14.99
N GLY A 220 -5.05 17.13 14.94
CA GLY A 220 -5.29 18.48 14.41
C GLY A 220 -6.36 19.26 15.19
N GLY A 221 -6.68 18.85 16.42
CA GLY A 221 -7.79 19.40 17.21
C GLY A 221 -9.18 18.89 16.80
N HIS A 222 -9.26 17.94 15.86
CA HIS A 222 -10.53 17.32 15.49
C HIS A 222 -10.96 16.27 16.52
N GLN A 223 -12.29 16.13 16.68
CA GLN A 223 -12.89 15.26 17.70
C GLN A 223 -12.99 13.80 17.27
N TYR A 224 -13.13 13.52 15.98
CA TYR A 224 -13.44 12.18 15.47
C TYR A 224 -12.55 11.77 14.29
N ASP A 225 -12.28 10.46 14.21
CA ASP A 225 -11.48 9.85 13.14
C ASP A 225 -12.07 10.18 11.76
N VAL A 226 -13.37 9.95 11.60
CA VAL A 226 -14.19 10.30 10.44
C VAL A 226 -15.49 10.96 10.88
N VAL A 227 -15.80 12.13 10.30
CA VAL A 227 -17.06 12.86 10.53
C VAL A 227 -17.91 12.80 9.26
N PRO A 228 -19.03 12.05 9.25
CA PRO A 228 -19.92 11.99 8.08
C PRO A 228 -20.33 13.35 7.54
N GLY A 229 -20.23 13.51 6.22
CA GLY A 229 -20.53 14.76 5.52
C GLY A 229 -19.50 15.88 5.72
N SER A 230 -18.48 15.73 6.58
CA SER A 230 -17.53 16.80 6.92
C SER A 230 -16.06 16.34 6.83
N PRO A 231 -15.51 16.17 5.62
CA PRO A 231 -14.12 15.74 5.43
C PRO A 231 -13.11 16.65 6.15
N SER A 232 -13.32 17.97 6.13
CA SER A 232 -12.44 18.96 6.77
C SER A 232 -12.45 18.92 8.30
N LYS A 233 -13.39 18.19 8.93
CA LYS A 233 -13.46 17.97 10.38
C LYS A 233 -12.95 16.59 10.79
N SER A 234 -12.46 15.79 9.84
CA SER A 234 -12.07 14.40 10.05
C SER A 234 -10.56 14.28 10.24
N ILE A 235 -10.12 13.64 11.33
CA ILE A 235 -8.69 13.38 11.61
C ILE A 235 -8.04 12.65 10.43
N LEU A 236 -8.74 11.69 9.81
CA LEU A 236 -8.22 10.92 8.68
C LEU A 236 -7.72 11.83 7.53
N ILE A 237 -8.52 12.82 7.12
CA ILE A 237 -8.14 13.76 6.04
C ILE A 237 -7.01 14.68 6.47
N TYR A 238 -7.02 15.15 7.72
CA TYR A 238 -5.95 15.97 8.26
C TYR A 238 -4.60 15.26 8.19
N ARG A 239 -4.53 14.00 8.64
CA ARG A 239 -3.30 13.20 8.57
C ARG A 239 -2.89 12.86 7.14
N MET A 240 -3.87 12.60 6.27
CA MET A 240 -3.59 12.34 4.85
C MET A 240 -3.04 13.57 4.11
N THR A 241 -3.33 14.79 4.57
CA THR A 241 -2.90 16.04 3.92
C THR A 241 -1.68 16.72 4.56
N SER A 242 -1.12 16.13 5.63
CA SER A 242 0.08 16.67 6.29
C SER A 242 1.37 15.96 5.86
N ASN A 243 2.44 16.70 5.63
CA ASN A 243 3.79 16.14 5.47
C ASN A 243 4.65 16.23 6.75
N ASP A 244 4.08 16.73 7.85
CA ASP A 244 4.78 16.74 9.14
C ASP A 244 4.91 15.29 9.65
N PRO A 245 6.13 14.79 9.93
CA PRO A 245 6.35 13.40 10.35
C PRO A 245 5.56 12.98 11.60
N GLY A 246 5.24 13.91 12.50
CA GLY A 246 4.44 13.64 13.70
C GLY A 246 2.93 13.59 13.46
N ILE A 247 2.48 13.87 12.23
CA ILE A 247 1.05 13.96 11.86
C ILE A 247 0.73 13.05 10.67
N SER A 248 1.62 13.00 9.68
CA SER A 248 1.43 12.34 8.39
C SER A 248 1.07 10.86 8.53
N MET A 249 0.20 10.38 7.63
CA MET A 249 -0.09 8.95 7.47
C MET A 249 0.03 8.51 6.00
N PRO A 250 0.74 7.42 5.69
CA PRO A 250 1.55 6.60 6.61
C PRO A 250 2.73 7.37 7.21
N GLU A 251 3.21 6.91 8.36
CA GLU A 251 4.32 7.53 9.12
C GLU A 251 5.67 7.40 8.41
N ILE A 252 5.80 6.43 7.52
CA ILE A 252 7.01 6.13 6.76
C ILE A 252 6.68 5.86 5.29
N GLY A 253 7.63 6.16 4.39
CA GLY A 253 7.53 5.86 2.96
C GLY A 253 6.51 6.71 2.20
N ARG A 254 6.20 7.91 2.72
CA ARG A 254 5.42 8.93 2.01
C ARG A 254 6.09 10.30 2.15
N GLU A 255 6.54 10.82 1.02
CA GLU A 255 7.20 12.13 0.93
C GLU A 255 6.32 13.17 0.24
N GLN A 256 5.25 12.71 -0.41
CA GLN A 256 4.29 13.57 -1.11
C GLN A 256 2.85 13.17 -0.81
N ILE A 257 1.97 14.16 -0.75
CA ILE A 257 0.54 13.96 -0.59
C ILE A 257 -0.02 13.31 -1.85
N HIS A 258 -0.64 12.14 -1.71
CA HIS A 258 -1.39 11.50 -2.79
C HIS A 258 -2.74 12.20 -2.95
N LYS A 259 -2.76 13.24 -3.80
CA LYS A 259 -3.91 14.14 -3.97
C LYS A 259 -5.18 13.42 -4.43
N GLU A 260 -5.02 12.45 -5.33
CA GLU A 260 -6.11 11.64 -5.86
C GLU A 260 -6.72 10.75 -4.76
N GLY A 261 -5.88 10.15 -3.90
CA GLY A 261 -6.33 9.40 -2.74
C GLY A 261 -7.05 10.27 -1.70
N VAL A 262 -6.51 11.47 -1.42
CA VAL A 262 -7.19 12.45 -0.54
C VAL A 262 -8.56 12.85 -1.11
N ALA A 263 -8.64 13.12 -2.41
CA ALA A 263 -9.90 13.49 -3.06
C ALA A 263 -10.93 12.35 -2.96
N LEU A 264 -10.52 11.11 -3.24
CA LEU A 264 -11.37 9.93 -3.14
C LEU A 264 -11.93 9.74 -1.71
N ILE A 265 -11.09 9.82 -0.69
CA ILE A 265 -11.52 9.67 0.71
C ILE A 265 -12.36 10.86 1.16
N SER A 266 -12.04 12.08 0.70
CA SER A 266 -12.87 13.26 0.99
C SER A 266 -14.27 13.13 0.40
N GLU A 267 -14.37 12.64 -0.83
CA GLU A 267 -15.66 12.40 -1.49
C GLU A 267 -16.45 11.30 -0.77
N TRP A 268 -15.79 10.21 -0.37
CA TRP A 268 -16.42 9.16 0.42
C TRP A 268 -17.00 9.70 1.73
N ILE A 269 -16.20 10.43 2.53
CA ILE A 269 -16.67 11.01 3.80
C ILE A 269 -17.84 11.97 3.58
N LYS A 270 -17.80 12.78 2.51
CA LYS A 270 -18.89 13.70 2.16
C LYS A 270 -20.22 12.98 1.90
N ASN A 271 -20.16 11.76 1.36
CA ASN A 271 -21.33 10.94 1.02
C ASN A 271 -21.74 9.93 2.13
N LEU A 272 -21.08 9.94 3.29
CA LEU A 272 -21.52 9.14 4.43
C LEU A 272 -22.80 9.70 5.05
N ASP A 273 -23.70 8.80 5.45
CA ASP A 273 -24.91 9.15 6.19
C ASP A 273 -24.57 9.80 7.53
N LYS A 274 -25.23 10.91 7.84
CA LYS A 274 -25.05 11.68 9.09
C LYS A 274 -25.80 11.11 10.29
N LYS A 275 -26.34 9.90 10.18
CA LYS A 275 -27.23 9.29 11.19
C LYS A 275 -26.56 9.21 12.56
#